data_AF-A0A8X6I5Y8-F1
#
_entry.id   AF-A0A8X6I5Y8-F1
#
_cell.length_a   1.000
_cell.length_b   1.000
_cell.length_c   1.000
_cell.angle_alpha   90.00
_cell.angle_beta   90.00
_cell.angle_gamma   90.00
#
_symmetry.space_group_name_H-M   'P 1'
#
loop_
_entity.id
_entity.type
_entity.pdbx_description
1 polymer ?
#
loop_
_entity_poly.entity_id
_entity_poly.type
_entity_poly.pdbx_seq_one_letter_code
_entity_poly.pdbx_strand_id
1 'polypeptide(L)'
;MESDDDINYESDSKTEACADEECFCLDSEFFSDSDKMDNDDEFSYTVLSTADVVDVMLNSIKEVNTVVGIPPTTIRILLNHFNWDPEKLYDKYENTKTNYYIL
;
A
#
# COMPACT_ATOMS: atom_id res chain seq x y z
N MET A 1 42.42 34.50 -17.40
CA MET A 1 41.44 35.56 -17.15
C MET A 1 40.48 35.00 -16.14
N GLU A 2 40.51 35.60 -14.96
CA GLU A 2 39.55 35.44 -13.87
C GLU A 2 38.25 36.12 -14.34
N SER A 3 37.11 35.44 -14.22
CA SER A 3 35.80 36.08 -14.31
C SER A 3 34.92 35.46 -13.24
N ASP A 4 34.81 36.23 -12.17
CA ASP A 4 33.89 36.13 -11.05
C ASP A 4 32.42 36.27 -11.47
N ASP A 5 31.54 35.72 -10.62
CA ASP A 5 30.17 36.16 -10.27
C ASP A 5 29.12 36.23 -11.41
N ASP A 6 27.88 35.73 -11.30
CA ASP A 6 26.94 35.72 -10.19
C ASP A 6 26.08 34.45 -10.22
N ILE A 7 26.06 33.69 -9.13
CA ILE A 7 25.02 32.67 -8.90
C ILE A 7 23.78 33.35 -8.35
N ASN A 8 22.78 33.55 -9.19
CA ASN A 8 21.47 34.10 -8.82
C ASN A 8 20.75 33.10 -7.88
N TYR A 9 20.82 33.35 -6.57
CA TYR A 9 20.02 32.68 -5.57
C TYR A 9 18.59 33.24 -5.56
N GLU A 10 17.83 32.96 -6.62
CA GLU A 10 16.41 33.29 -6.66
C GLU A 10 15.63 32.18 -5.93
N SER A 11 15.66 32.32 -4.60
CA SER A 11 14.79 31.61 -3.67
C SER A 11 13.39 32.22 -3.73
N ASP A 12 12.62 31.88 -4.76
CA ASP A 12 11.18 32.15 -4.78
C ASP A 12 10.42 30.83 -4.56
N SER A 13 10.34 30.46 -3.28
CA SER A 13 9.36 29.52 -2.75
C SER A 13 7.98 30.15 -2.90
N LYS A 14 7.46 30.15 -4.12
CA LYS A 14 6.07 30.49 -4.39
C LYS A 14 5.26 29.21 -4.20
N THR A 15 4.81 28.99 -2.97
CA THR A 15 3.71 28.05 -2.73
C THR A 15 2.46 28.70 -3.29
N GLU A 16 2.09 28.34 -4.51
CA GLU A 16 0.75 28.60 -5.03
C GLU A 16 -0.23 27.87 -4.09
N ALA A 17 -0.93 28.63 -3.26
CA ALA A 17 -2.07 28.09 -2.52
C ALA A 17 -3.08 27.61 -3.56
N CYS A 18 -3.28 26.29 -3.63
CA CYS A 18 -4.30 25.68 -4.47
C CYS A 18 -5.66 26.20 -4.00
N ALA A 19 -6.16 27.24 -4.68
CA ALA A 19 -7.57 27.58 -4.72
C ALA A 19 -8.27 26.49 -5.55
N ASP A 20 -8.46 25.32 -4.93
CA ASP A 20 -9.35 24.30 -5.41
C ASP A 20 -10.21 23.81 -4.25
N GLU A 21 -11.50 23.73 -4.53
CA GLU A 21 -12.63 23.88 -3.63
C GLU A 21 -12.94 22.59 -2.84
N GLU A 22 -11.94 21.90 -2.29
CA GLU A 22 -12.15 20.86 -1.26
C GLU A 22 -10.99 20.85 -0.25
N CYS A 23 -10.92 21.88 0.60
CA CYS A 23 -10.25 21.72 1.89
C CYS A 23 -11.02 20.66 2.68
N PHE A 24 -10.47 19.45 2.78
CA PHE A 24 -10.78 18.56 3.89
C PHE A 24 -10.20 19.15 5.19
N CYS A 25 -10.72 20.31 5.54
CA CYS A 25 -10.66 20.90 6.85
C CYS A 25 -11.49 19.95 7.73
N LEU A 26 -10.85 18.91 8.25
CA LEU A 26 -11.45 17.99 9.21
C LEU A 26 -11.63 18.82 10.48
N ASP A 27 -12.78 19.48 10.54
CA ASP A 27 -13.13 20.45 11.56
C ASP A 27 -12.95 19.79 12.93
N SER A 28 -12.02 20.34 13.69
CA SER A 28 -11.60 19.86 15.00
C SER A 28 -12.64 20.17 16.09
N GLU A 29 -13.89 20.47 15.70
CA GLU A 29 -14.97 20.88 16.59
C GLU A 29 -16.02 19.78 16.82
N PHE A 30 -15.83 18.56 16.31
CA PHE A 30 -16.75 17.44 16.56
C PHE A 30 -16.60 16.77 17.94
N PHE A 31 -15.89 17.39 18.89
CA PHE A 31 -15.92 16.97 20.30
C PHE A 31 -16.72 17.96 21.14
N SER A 32 -17.92 18.32 20.69
CA SER A 32 -18.95 18.82 21.58
C SER A 32 -19.77 17.64 22.10
N ASP A 33 -19.56 17.36 23.38
CA ASP A 33 -20.26 16.39 24.21
C ASP A 33 -21.78 16.63 24.17
N SER A 34 -22.52 15.73 23.50
CA SER A 34 -23.90 15.30 23.79
C SER A 34 -24.58 14.79 22.53
N ASP A 35 -24.35 13.51 22.21
CA ASP A 35 -25.47 12.63 21.90
C ASP A 35 -25.07 11.21 22.32
N LYS A 36 -25.69 10.75 23.40
CA LYS A 36 -25.79 9.32 23.71
C LYS A 36 -26.68 8.69 22.63
N MET A 37 -26.11 8.50 21.45
CA MET A 37 -26.56 7.40 20.61
C MET A 37 -25.99 6.15 21.26
N ASP A 38 -26.86 5.42 21.95
CA ASP A 38 -26.67 3.99 22.21
C ASP A 38 -26.52 3.31 20.82
N ASN A 39 -25.31 3.36 20.26
CA ASN A 39 -24.91 2.55 19.13
C ASN A 39 -24.48 1.20 19.71
N ASP A 40 -25.46 0.37 20.04
CA ASP A 40 -25.30 -1.01 20.51
C ASP A 40 -24.70 -1.96 19.45
N ASP A 41 -24.29 -1.45 18.29
CA ASP A 41 -23.44 -2.16 17.34
C ASP A 41 -21.99 -1.65 17.48
N GLU A 42 -21.34 -2.07 18.58
CA GLU A 42 -19.92 -1.82 18.81
C GLU A 42 -19.10 -2.40 17.64
N PHE A 43 -18.61 -1.53 16.75
CA PHE A 43 -17.76 -1.94 15.63
C PHE A 43 -16.51 -2.65 16.16
N SER A 44 -16.48 -3.98 16.03
CA SER A 44 -15.34 -4.79 16.46
C SER A 44 -14.15 -4.55 15.53
N TYR A 45 -13.05 -4.03 16.09
CA TYR A 45 -11.77 -3.96 15.38
C TYR A 45 -10.66 -4.57 16.23
N THR A 46 -9.57 -4.96 15.59
CA THR A 46 -8.36 -5.45 16.26
C THR A 46 -7.18 -4.67 15.71
N VAL A 47 -6.40 -4.05 16.59
CA VAL A 47 -5.17 -3.35 16.23
C VAL A 47 -4.06 -4.38 16.12
N LEU A 48 -3.43 -4.46 14.95
CA LEU A 48 -2.30 -5.33 14.68
C LEU A 48 -0.99 -4.57 14.79
N SER A 49 0.03 -5.21 15.36
CA SER A 49 1.40 -4.72 15.29
C SER A 49 1.98 -4.96 13.89
N THR A 50 3.08 -4.28 13.59
CA THR A 50 3.83 -4.56 12.35
C THR A 50 4.30 -6.02 12.28
N ALA A 51 4.63 -6.64 13.42
CA ALA A 51 5.02 -8.05 13.47
C ALA A 51 3.87 -8.97 13.07
N ASP A 52 2.65 -8.71 13.56
CA ASP A 52 1.47 -9.51 13.23
C ASP A 52 1.16 -9.45 11.72
N VAL A 53 1.26 -8.27 11.11
CA VAL A 53 1.06 -8.10 9.66
C VAL A 53 2.14 -8.84 8.87
N VAL A 54 3.39 -8.81 9.33
CA VAL A 54 4.50 -9.56 8.71
C VAL A 54 4.29 -11.07 8.84
N ASP A 55 3.76 -11.54 9.96
CA ASP A 55 3.47 -12.97 10.14
C ASP A 55 2.36 -13.46 9.20
N VAL A 56 1.29 -12.68 9.05
CA VAL A 56 0.25 -12.95 8.03
C VAL A 56 0.88 -13.02 6.63
N MET A 57 1.69 -12.02 6.28
CA MET A 57 2.40 -11.97 5.00
C MET A 57 3.26 -13.22 4.75
N LEU A 58 4.06 -13.62 5.74
CA LEU A 58 4.94 -14.79 5.65
C LEU A 58 4.15 -16.09 5.56
N ASN A 59 3.02 -16.21 6.25
CA ASN A 59 2.17 -17.38 6.18
C ASN A 59 1.52 -17.52 4.79
N SER A 60 1.01 -16.42 4.21
CA SER A 60 0.50 -16.43 2.83
C SER A 60 1.57 -16.79 1.81
N ILE A 61 2.80 -16.27 1.97
CA ILE A 61 3.94 -16.63 1.09
C ILE A 61 4.26 -18.13 1.21
N LYS A 62 4.29 -18.69 2.44
CA LYS A 62 4.56 -20.11 2.66
C LYS A 62 3.50 -20.99 1.99
N GLU A 63 2.23 -20.64 2.14
CA GLU A 63 1.11 -21.36 1.54
C GLU A 63 1.26 -21.43 0.01
N VAL A 64 1.47 -20.28 -0.62
CA VAL A 64 1.68 -20.20 -2.08
C VAL A 64 2.94 -20.95 -2.52
N ASN A 65 4.00 -20.90 -1.72
CA ASN A 65 5.24 -21.62 -2.02
C ASN A 65 5.06 -23.14 -2.07
N THR A 66 4.11 -23.70 -1.31
CA THR A 66 3.83 -25.15 -1.35
C THR A 66 3.35 -25.63 -2.73
N VAL A 67 2.72 -24.73 -3.51
CA VAL A 67 2.19 -25.02 -4.85
C VAL A 67 3.21 -24.71 -5.93
N VAL A 68 3.85 -23.54 -5.85
CA VAL A 68 4.65 -22.97 -6.96
C VAL A 68 6.13 -23.33 -6.86
N GLY A 69 6.66 -23.50 -5.64
CA GLY A 69 8.05 -23.93 -5.40
C GLY A 69 9.15 -22.95 -5.84
N ILE A 70 8.85 -21.65 -5.91
CA ILE A 70 9.79 -20.59 -6.32
C ILE A 70 10.29 -19.79 -5.10
N PRO A 71 11.42 -19.03 -5.20
CA PRO A 71 11.97 -18.33 -4.04
C PRO A 71 10.96 -17.42 -3.33
N PRO A 72 10.88 -17.42 -1.98
CA PRO A 72 9.89 -16.66 -1.23
C PRO A 72 9.87 -15.17 -1.54
N THR A 73 11.03 -14.57 -1.78
CA THR A 73 11.14 -13.15 -2.17
C THR A 73 10.44 -12.87 -3.50
N THR A 74 10.54 -13.80 -4.47
CA THR A 74 9.85 -13.71 -5.76
C THR A 74 8.35 -13.85 -5.59
N ILE A 75 7.89 -14.80 -4.75
CA ILE A 75 6.47 -14.97 -4.42
C ILE A 75 5.89 -13.69 -3.84
N ARG A 76 6.59 -13.05 -2.90
CA ARG A 76 6.15 -11.78 -2.31
C ARG A 76 5.94 -10.69 -3.36
N ILE A 77 6.87 -10.57 -4.32
CA ILE A 77 6.79 -9.58 -5.40
C ILE A 77 5.60 -9.89 -6.32
N LEU A 78 5.41 -11.16 -6.67
CA LEU A 78 4.31 -11.59 -7.53
C LEU A 78 2.96 -11.43 -6.84
N LEU A 79 2.82 -11.82 -5.57
CA LEU A 79 1.60 -11.60 -4.79
C LEU A 79 1.25 -10.13 -4.71
N ASN A 80 2.24 -9.26 -4.46
CA ASN A 80 2.02 -7.82 -4.48
C ASN A 80 1.51 -7.33 -5.85
N HIS A 81 2.06 -7.85 -6.95
CA HIS A 81 1.60 -7.53 -8.31
C HIS A 81 0.16 -8.01 -8.59
N PHE A 82 -0.30 -9.07 -7.92
CA PHE A 82 -1.66 -9.59 -8.02
C PHE A 82 -2.59 -9.10 -6.88
N ASN A 83 -2.23 -8.03 -6.16
CA ASN A 83 -3.03 -7.53 -5.03
C ASN A 83 -3.30 -8.60 -3.95
N TRP A 84 -2.33 -9.48 -3.72
CA TRP A 84 -2.40 -10.62 -2.80
C TRP A 84 -3.47 -11.67 -3.18
N ASP A 85 -3.86 -11.73 -4.45
CA ASP A 85 -4.76 -12.75 -5.00
C ASP A 85 -3.97 -14.01 -5.44
N PRO A 86 -3.98 -15.11 -4.67
CA PRO A 86 -3.25 -16.31 -5.01
C PRO A 86 -3.85 -17.04 -6.22
N GLU A 87 -5.15 -16.94 -6.46
CA GLU A 87 -5.83 -17.65 -7.56
C GLU A 87 -5.31 -17.15 -8.91
N LYS A 88 -5.22 -15.83 -9.09
CA LYS A 88 -4.64 -15.23 -10.30
C LYS A 88 -3.19 -15.62 -10.52
N LEU A 89 -2.43 -15.76 -9.44
CA LEU A 89 -1.04 -16.19 -9.50
C LEU A 89 -0.95 -17.64 -9.98
N TYR A 90 -1.78 -18.54 -9.44
CA TYR A 90 -1.83 -19.94 -9.86
C TYR A 90 -2.29 -20.10 -11.31
N ASP A 91 -3.35 -19.39 -11.71
CA ASP A 91 -3.83 -19.39 -13.10
C ASP A 91 -2.72 -18.97 -14.06
N LYS A 92 -2.01 -17.88 -13.74
CA LYS A 92 -0.93 -17.41 -14.59
C LYS A 92 0.23 -18.40 -14.61
N TYR A 93 0.57 -18.99 -13.47
CA TYR A 93 1.64 -19.98 -13.36
C TYR A 93 1.35 -21.22 -14.21
N GLU A 94 0.17 -21.82 -14.09
CA GLU A 94 -0.24 -22.98 -14.88
C GLU A 94 -0.31 -22.67 -16.37
N ASN A 95 -0.81 -21.48 -16.74
CA ASN A 95 -0.80 -21.03 -18.14
C ASN A 95 0.62 -20.91 -18.70
N THR A 96 1.56 -20.33 -17.93
CA THR A 96 2.96 -20.23 -18.38
C THR A 96 3.61 -21.60 -18.50
N LYS A 97 3.42 -22.48 -17.51
CA LYS A 97 3.94 -23.84 -17.50
C LYS A 97 3.42 -24.64 -18.70
N THR A 98 2.12 -24.56 -18.96
CA THR A 98 1.49 -25.23 -20.10
C THR A 98 2.13 -24.78 -21.40
N ASN A 99 2.35 -23.47 -21.63
CA ASN A 99 3.00 -22.97 -22.85
C ASN A 99 4.43 -23.51 -23.07
N TYR A 100 5.20 -23.79 -22.01
CA TYR A 100 6.52 -24.41 -22.14
C TYR A 100 6.48 -25.90 -22.55
N TYR A 101 5.38 -26.60 -22.30
CA TYR A 101 5.24 -28.02 -22.66
C TYR A 101 4.64 -28.26 -24.05
N ILE A 102 4.16 -27.22 -24.73
CA ILE A 102 3.58 -27.29 -26.09
C ILE A 102 4.55 -26.77 -27.17
N LEU A 103 5.79 -26.43 -26.80
CA LEU A 103 6.90 -26.07 -27.69
C LEU A 103 7.98 -27.16 -27.64
#